data_AF-A0A529ZDW2-F1
#
_entry.id   AF-A0A529ZDW2-F1
#
_cell.length_a   1.000
_cell.length_b   1.000
_cell.length_c   1.000
_cell.angle_alpha   90.00
_cell.angle_beta   90.00
_cell.angle_gamma   90.00
#
_symmetry.space_group_name_H-M   'P 1'
#
loop_
_entity.id
_entity.type
_entity.pdbx_description
1 polymer ?
#
loop_
_entity_poly.entity_id
_entity_poly.type
_entity_poly.pdbx_seq_one_letter_code
_entity_poly.pdbx_strand_id
1 'polypeptide(L)'
;SRKPAGAKRAKPAPVQAAARPKRLRKTLVDDFAAALRADFRAHGPGVIAAVRAEKPDQYLKVVLTLLPKDFGASSENLHADKTTFEQLSDEEIRSRIRGLEASLRPLLDSDAGLS
;
A
#
# COMPACT_ATOMS: atom_id res chain seq x y z
N SER A 1 33.31 78.36 -17.73
CA SER A 1 33.18 77.14 -18.56
C SER A 1 32.61 76.01 -17.71
N ARG A 2 31.48 75.41 -18.12
CA ARG A 2 30.59 74.59 -17.26
C ARG A 2 30.98 73.10 -17.24
N LYS A 3 31.01 72.53 -16.04
CA LYS A 3 31.26 71.13 -15.64
C LYS A 3 30.17 70.17 -16.18
N PRO A 4 30.47 68.94 -16.65
CA PRO A 4 29.43 68.06 -17.17
C PRO A 4 28.69 67.31 -16.05
N ALA A 5 27.44 66.99 -16.36
CA ALA A 5 26.37 66.57 -15.48
C ALA A 5 26.52 65.17 -14.90
N GLY A 6 26.11 65.00 -13.64
CA GLY A 6 26.05 63.72 -12.94
C GLY A 6 24.99 62.79 -13.53
N ALA A 7 25.40 61.56 -13.84
CA ALA A 7 24.53 60.47 -14.25
C ALA A 7 23.64 60.05 -13.07
N LYS A 8 22.32 60.24 -13.19
CA LYS A 8 21.35 59.71 -12.24
C LYS A 8 21.17 58.21 -12.49
N ARG A 9 21.67 57.37 -11.56
CA ARG A 9 21.37 55.93 -11.50
C ARG A 9 19.87 55.73 -11.26
N ALA A 10 19.18 55.14 -12.22
CA ALA A 10 17.82 54.65 -12.05
C ALA A 10 17.85 53.42 -11.12
N LYS A 11 17.03 53.42 -10.06
CA LYS A 11 16.83 52.26 -9.19
C LYS A 11 15.93 51.25 -9.93
N PRO A 12 16.28 49.95 -9.99
CA PRO A 12 15.36 48.95 -10.52
C PRO A 12 14.19 48.75 -9.53
N ALA A 13 12.98 48.73 -10.06
CA ALA A 13 11.75 48.47 -9.31
C ALA A 13 11.79 47.07 -8.66
N PRO A 14 11.10 46.84 -7.53
CA PRO A 14 11.02 45.52 -6.94
C PRO A 14 10.18 44.64 -7.87
N VAL A 15 10.83 43.64 -8.48
CA VAL A 15 10.14 42.49 -9.06
C VAL A 15 9.31 41.86 -7.95
N GLN A 16 8.00 42.06 -8.02
CA GLN A 16 7.05 41.33 -7.20
C GLN A 16 7.32 39.85 -7.43
N ALA A 17 7.88 39.18 -6.44
CA ALA A 17 7.95 37.73 -6.41
C ALA A 17 6.50 37.23 -6.41
N ALA A 18 6.00 36.91 -7.61
CA ALA A 18 4.69 36.33 -7.78
C ALA A 18 4.61 35.10 -6.88
N ALA A 19 3.84 35.21 -5.80
CA ALA A 19 3.58 34.12 -4.90
C ALA A 19 2.96 33.00 -5.74
N ARG A 20 3.77 31.99 -6.08
CA ARG A 20 3.33 30.81 -6.83
C ARG A 20 2.11 30.25 -6.11
N PRO A 21 0.91 30.25 -6.73
CA PRO A 21 -0.29 29.96 -5.99
C PRO A 21 -0.29 28.48 -5.60
N LYS A 22 -0.20 28.23 -4.30
CA LYS A 22 -0.33 26.93 -3.63
C LYS A 22 -1.58 26.15 -4.06
N ARG A 23 -2.54 26.83 -4.71
CA ARG A 23 -3.79 26.31 -5.28
C ARG A 23 -3.59 25.38 -6.50
N LEU A 24 -2.52 25.57 -7.30
CA LEU A 24 -2.32 24.77 -8.53
C LEU A 24 -2.04 23.28 -8.24
N ARG A 25 -1.47 22.96 -7.08
CA ARG A 25 -1.24 21.56 -6.68
C ARG A 25 -2.53 20.86 -6.25
N LYS A 26 -3.44 21.58 -5.60
CA LYS A 26 -4.73 21.02 -5.17
C LYS A 26 -5.61 20.69 -6.39
N THR A 27 -5.64 21.59 -7.37
CA THR A 27 -6.39 21.37 -8.61
C THR A 27 -5.86 20.18 -9.41
N LEU A 28 -4.54 20.00 -9.51
CA LEU A 28 -3.97 18.84 -10.23
C LEU A 28 -4.37 17.49 -9.61
N VAL A 29 -4.43 17.39 -8.28
CA VAL A 29 -4.86 16.16 -7.59
C VAL A 29 -6.34 15.91 -7.84
N ASP A 30 -7.17 16.95 -7.78
CA ASP A 30 -8.60 16.86 -8.02
C ASP A 30 -8.90 16.48 -9.48
N ASP A 31 -8.17 17.04 -10.44
CA ASP A 31 -8.27 16.75 -11.87
C ASP A 31 -7.83 15.32 -12.18
N PHE A 32 -6.73 14.86 -11.57
CA PHE A 32 -6.28 13.47 -11.69
C PHE A 32 -7.32 12.49 -11.14
N ALA A 33 -7.88 12.77 -9.96
CA ALA A 33 -8.93 11.94 -9.38
C ALA A 33 -10.20 11.92 -10.26
N ALA A 34 -10.54 13.04 -10.91
CA ALA A 34 -11.65 13.11 -11.85
C ALA A 34 -11.40 12.27 -13.10
N ALA A 35 -10.20 12.36 -13.68
CA ALA A 35 -9.81 11.56 -14.84
C ALA A 35 -9.82 10.06 -14.50
N LEU A 36 -9.25 9.66 -13.37
CA LEU A 36 -9.23 8.26 -12.93
C LEU A 36 -10.65 7.70 -12.71
N ARG A 37 -11.56 8.50 -12.15
CA ARG A 37 -12.97 8.10 -12.01
C ARG A 37 -13.66 7.94 -13.36
N ALA A 38 -13.39 8.83 -14.33
CA ALA A 38 -13.97 8.75 -15.66
C ALA A 38 -13.46 7.50 -16.40
N ASP A 39 -12.16 7.24 -16.33
CA ASP A 39 -11.53 6.04 -16.90
C ASP A 39 -12.13 4.76 -16.29
N PHE A 40 -12.22 4.68 -14.96
CA PHE A 40 -12.81 3.52 -14.30
C PHE A 40 -14.29 3.31 -14.67
N ARG A 41 -15.07 4.38 -14.88
CA ARG A 41 -16.46 4.26 -15.33
C ARG A 41 -16.57 3.73 -16.75
N ALA A 42 -15.67 4.15 -17.63
CA ALA A 42 -15.67 3.74 -19.04
C ALA A 42 -15.10 2.32 -19.23
N HIS A 43 -14.04 1.96 -18.50
CA HIS A 43 -13.24 0.77 -18.77
C HIS A 43 -13.21 -0.24 -17.62
N GLY A 44 -13.50 0.19 -16.38
CA GLY A 44 -13.40 -0.62 -15.18
C GLY A 44 -14.10 -1.98 -15.26
N PRO A 45 -15.37 -2.06 -15.70
CA PRO A 45 -16.06 -3.35 -15.83
C PRO A 45 -15.35 -4.32 -16.78
N GLY A 46 -14.82 -3.82 -17.91
CA GLY A 46 -14.09 -4.63 -18.89
C GLY A 46 -12.77 -5.14 -18.33
N VAL A 47 -12.00 -4.28 -17.65
CA VAL A 47 -10.75 -4.68 -17.00
C VAL A 47 -11.01 -5.70 -15.89
N ILE A 48 -12.04 -5.51 -15.06
CA ILE A 48 -12.42 -6.47 -14.01
C ILE A 48 -12.77 -7.83 -14.63
N ALA A 49 -13.55 -7.85 -15.72
CA ALA A 49 -13.90 -9.08 -16.40
C ALA A 49 -12.64 -9.80 -16.97
N ALA A 50 -11.74 -9.05 -17.62
CA ALA A 50 -10.51 -9.59 -18.16
C ALA A 50 -9.60 -10.17 -17.06
N VAL A 51 -9.39 -9.45 -15.96
CA VAL A 51 -8.56 -9.92 -14.85
C VAL A 51 -9.19 -11.15 -14.18
N ARG A 52 -10.52 -11.20 -14.03
CA ARG A 52 -11.21 -12.40 -13.53
C ARG A 52 -10.99 -13.63 -14.41
N ALA A 53 -10.92 -13.45 -15.72
CA ALA A 53 -10.70 -14.55 -16.67
C ALA A 53 -9.23 -14.97 -16.75
N GLU A 54 -8.31 -14.01 -16.80
CA GLU A 54 -6.89 -14.26 -17.05
C GLU A 54 -6.08 -14.52 -15.76
N LYS A 55 -6.40 -13.81 -14.68
CA LYS A 55 -5.65 -13.83 -13.40
C LYS A 55 -6.59 -13.79 -12.19
N PRO A 56 -7.43 -14.81 -12.01
CA PRO A 56 -8.45 -14.85 -10.95
C PRO A 56 -7.85 -14.75 -9.53
N ASP A 57 -6.63 -15.28 -9.32
CA ASP A 57 -5.94 -15.21 -8.03
C ASP A 57 -5.58 -13.77 -7.64
N GLN A 58 -5.14 -12.97 -8.61
CA GLN A 58 -4.80 -11.56 -8.40
C GLN A 58 -6.05 -10.72 -8.15
N TYR A 59 -7.14 -11.02 -8.87
CA TYR A 59 -8.43 -10.38 -8.63
C TYR A 59 -8.89 -10.57 -7.18
N LEU A 60 -8.86 -11.81 -6.68
CA LEU A 60 -9.31 -12.12 -5.31
C LEU A 60 -8.41 -11.46 -4.24
N LYS A 61 -7.10 -11.39 -4.47
CA LYS A 61 -6.18 -10.65 -3.57
C LYS A 61 -6.53 -9.17 -3.49
N VAL A 62 -6.79 -8.52 -4.62
CA VAL A 62 -7.20 -7.11 -4.64
C VAL A 62 -8.56 -6.90 -3.98
N VAL A 63 -9.52 -7.81 -4.20
CA VAL A 63 -10.81 -7.75 -3.50
C VAL A 63 -10.62 -7.86 -2.00
N LEU A 64 -9.75 -8.75 -1.54
CA LEU A 64 -9.45 -8.93 -0.11
C LEU A 64 -8.84 -7.67 0.53
N THR A 65 -7.97 -6.93 -0.17
CA THR A 65 -7.38 -5.68 0.37
C THR A 65 -8.37 -4.53 0.48
N LEU A 66 -9.50 -4.60 -0.23
CA LEU A 66 -10.57 -3.61 -0.16
C LEU A 66 -11.56 -3.89 0.99
N LEU A 67 -11.55 -5.10 1.55
CA LEU A 67 -12.41 -5.44 2.69
C LEU A 67 -11.86 -4.80 3.98
N PRO A 68 -12.75 -4.35 4.89
CA PRO A 68 -12.33 -3.93 6.22
C PRO A 68 -11.56 -5.05 6.93
N LYS A 69 -10.55 -4.72 7.73
CA LYS A 69 -9.69 -5.70 8.40
C LYS A 69 -10.48 -6.70 9.25
N ASP A 70 -11.59 -6.27 9.81
CA ASP A 70 -12.46 -7.09 10.67
C ASP A 70 -13.33 -8.08 9.88
N PHE A 71 -13.47 -7.92 8.55
CA PHE A 71 -14.01 -8.97 7.68
C PHE A 71 -13.01 -10.12 7.47
N GLY A 72 -11.74 -9.88 7.80
CA GLY A 72 -10.61 -10.75 7.55
C GLY A 72 -10.05 -11.41 8.82
N ALA A 73 -10.88 -11.88 9.75
CA ALA A 73 -10.42 -12.81 10.79
C ALA A 73 -9.70 -14.06 10.22
N SER A 74 -9.75 -14.27 8.90
CA SER A 74 -9.00 -15.28 8.15
C SER A 74 -7.84 -14.72 7.28
N SER A 75 -7.66 -13.40 7.19
CA SER A 75 -6.67 -12.73 6.33
C SER A 75 -5.25 -12.74 6.90
N GLU A 76 -5.08 -12.90 8.21
CA GLU A 76 -3.74 -13.05 8.80
C GLU A 76 -3.09 -14.39 8.39
N ASN A 77 -3.89 -15.35 7.88
CA ASN A 77 -3.43 -16.69 7.52
C ASN A 77 -3.07 -16.89 6.03
N LEU A 78 -3.33 -15.93 5.13
CA LEU A 78 -3.03 -16.12 3.70
C LEU A 78 -1.57 -15.84 3.29
N HIS A 79 -0.81 -15.14 4.14
CA HIS A 79 0.66 -15.02 4.01
C HIS A 79 1.42 -15.94 4.98
N ALA A 80 0.72 -16.57 5.93
CA ALA A 80 1.32 -17.33 7.01
C ALA A 80 1.57 -18.82 6.73
N ASP A 81 1.17 -19.35 5.57
CA ASP A 81 1.32 -20.79 5.31
C ASP A 81 2.40 -21.14 4.27
N LYS A 82 2.57 -20.32 3.22
CA LYS A 82 3.55 -20.65 2.17
C LYS A 82 4.91 -19.99 2.34
N THR A 83 4.94 -18.73 2.77
CA THR A 83 6.20 -18.03 3.08
C THR A 83 6.79 -18.45 4.42
N THR A 84 5.98 -19.02 5.31
CA THR A 84 6.43 -19.32 6.67
C THR A 84 7.22 -20.61 6.78
N PHE A 85 7.04 -21.64 5.94
CA PHE A 85 7.92 -22.82 6.02
C PHE A 85 9.20 -22.68 5.18
N GLU A 86 9.12 -22.05 4.00
CA GLU A 86 10.31 -21.90 3.13
C GLU A 86 11.30 -20.82 3.61
N GLN A 87 10.93 -19.99 4.58
CA GLN A 87 11.79 -18.93 5.15
C GLN A 87 12.31 -19.23 6.56
N LEU A 88 11.90 -20.34 7.18
CA LEU A 88 12.41 -20.72 8.49
C LEU A 88 13.69 -21.52 8.32
N SER A 89 14.65 -21.25 9.19
CA SER A 89 15.79 -22.13 9.38
C SER A 89 15.35 -23.45 10.01
N ASP A 90 16.14 -24.50 9.79
CA ASP A 90 15.93 -25.80 10.43
C ASP A 90 15.81 -25.70 11.96
N GLU A 91 16.51 -24.73 12.58
CA GLU A 91 16.43 -24.54 14.03
C GLU A 91 15.08 -23.96 14.48
N GLU A 92 14.54 -23.00 13.74
CA GLU A 92 13.22 -22.44 14.04
C GLU A 92 12.12 -23.48 13.83
N ILE A 93 12.26 -24.34 12.81
CA ILE A 93 11.38 -25.48 12.57
C ILE A 93 11.44 -26.44 13.78
N ARG A 94 12.63 -26.83 14.22
CA ARG A 94 12.81 -27.69 15.41
C ARG A 94 12.22 -27.07 16.68
N SER A 95 12.39 -25.78 16.88
CA SER A 95 11.83 -25.06 18.03
C SER A 95 10.30 -25.11 18.04
N ARG A 96 9.67 -24.90 16.87
CA ARG A 96 8.21 -24.99 16.72
C ARG A 96 7.68 -26.39 16.98
N ILE A 97 8.33 -27.42 16.44
CA ILE A 97 7.95 -28.82 16.68
C ILE A 97 7.95 -29.13 18.18
N ARG A 98 9.01 -28.75 18.91
CA ARG A 98 9.08 -28.96 20.36
C ARG A 98 7.96 -28.23 21.12
N GLY A 99 7.62 -27.01 20.69
CA GLY A 99 6.50 -26.25 21.28
C GLY A 99 5.14 -26.90 21.06
N LEU A 100 4.92 -27.46 19.87
CA LEU A 100 3.72 -28.22 19.54
C LEU A 100 3.65 -29.53 20.34
N GLU A 101 4.75 -30.28 20.42
CA GLU A 101 4.83 -31.50 21.22
C GLU A 101 4.49 -31.23 22.69
N ALA A 102 5.03 -30.16 23.29
CA ALA A 102 4.74 -29.82 24.67
C ALA A 102 3.26 -29.48 24.91
N SER A 103 2.61 -28.89 23.91
CA SER A 103 1.20 -28.49 23.99
C SER A 103 0.24 -29.67 23.75
N LEU A 104 0.63 -30.62 22.89
CA LEU A 104 -0.20 -31.79 22.54
C LEU A 104 -0.02 -32.96 23.50
N ARG A 105 1.15 -33.08 24.15
CA ARG A 105 1.48 -34.19 25.05
C ARG A 105 0.48 -34.39 26.20
N PRO A 106 -0.01 -33.34 26.90
CA PRO A 106 -1.04 -33.51 27.92
C PRO A 106 -2.34 -34.11 27.38
N LEU A 107 -2.72 -33.81 26.13
CA LEU A 107 -3.93 -34.35 25.51
C LEU A 107 -3.77 -35.83 25.15
N LEU A 108 -2.59 -36.22 24.67
CA LEU A 108 -2.28 -37.63 24.32
C LEU A 108 -2.12 -38.51 25.57
N ASP A 109 -1.50 -37.98 26.63
CA ASP A 109 -1.34 -38.69 27.90
C ASP A 109 -2.69 -38.88 28.63
N SER A 110 -3.67 -38.02 28.35
CA SER A 110 -5.04 -38.14 28.86
C SER A 110 -5.78 -39.36 28.29
N ASP A 111 -5.60 -39.65 27.00
CA ASP A 111 -6.21 -40.82 26.34
C ASP A 111 -5.48 -42.13 26.69
N ALA A 112 -4.17 -42.07 26.95
CA ALA A 112 -3.38 -43.24 27.34
C ALA A 112 -3.66 -43.73 28.77
N GLY A 113 -4.24 -42.89 29.65
CA GLY A 113 -4.61 -43.23 31.02
C GLY A 113 -5.97 -43.93 31.18
N LEU A 114 -6.69 -44.17 30.08
CA LEU A 114 -8.03 -44.78 30.07
C LEU A 114 -8.08 -46.19 29.43
N SER A 115 -6.93 -46.79 29.11
CA SER A 115 -6.82 -48.18 28.63
C SER A 115 -6.10 -49.08 29.63
#